data_AF-A0A8R7TRE3-F1
#
_entry.id   AF-A0A8R7TRE3-F1
#
_cell.length_a   1.000
_cell.length_b   1.000
_cell.length_c   1.000
_cell.angle_alpha   90.00
_cell.angle_beta   90.00
_cell.angle_gamma   90.00
#
_symmetry.space_group_name_H-M   'P 1'
#
loop_
_entity.id
_entity.type
_entity.pdbx_description
1 polymer ?
#
loop_
_entity_poly.entity_id
_entity_poly.type
_entity_poly.pdbx_seq_one_letter_code
_entity_poly.pdbx_strand_id
1 'polypeptide(L)'
;MATSGIVIDKPSKLGCKELKISTCKITKAGIGGPLIDFDGNFIGMNFYGLEEAPYIPVNIIQKVLKNFDAQGTVARDDDDSPNRWPVPKPFWCYPKWHELEEGIDVEEEIIYQRQRQQF
;
A
#
# COMPACT_ATOMS: atom_id res chain seq x y z
N MET A 1 -4.49 10.57 0.15
CA MET A 1 -3.70 11.25 -0.90
C MET A 1 -3.11 10.21 -1.83
N ALA A 2 -3.67 10.08 -3.04
CA ALA A 2 -3.05 9.31 -4.12
C ALA A 2 -2.12 10.22 -4.93
N THR A 3 -1.09 9.65 -5.54
CA THR A 3 -0.14 10.37 -6.40
C THR A 3 0.15 9.52 -7.62
N SER A 4 0.29 10.15 -8.78
CA SER A 4 0.61 9.48 -10.03
C SER A 4 2.07 9.71 -10.40
N GLY A 5 2.67 8.75 -11.07
CA GLY A 5 4.07 8.83 -11.48
C GLY A 5 4.50 7.64 -12.31
N ILE A 6 5.81 7.55 -12.51
CA ILE A 6 6.43 6.44 -13.23
C ILE A 6 7.30 5.63 -12.27
N VAL A 7 7.40 4.32 -12.53
CA VAL A 7 8.38 3.46 -11.89
C VAL A 7 9.72 3.61 -12.59
N ILE A 8 10.79 3.61 -11.82
CA ILE A 8 12.16 3.73 -12.30
C ILE A 8 12.86 2.43 -11.96
N ASP A 9 13.43 1.76 -12.96
CA ASP A 9 14.19 0.52 -12.76
C ASP A 9 15.61 0.84 -12.25
N LYS A 10 15.65 1.40 -11.04
CA LYS A 10 16.86 1.75 -10.32
C LYS A 10 16.66 1.36 -8.85
N PRO A 11 17.67 0.73 -8.21
CA PRO A 11 17.60 0.45 -6.78
C PRO A 11 17.61 1.75 -5.97
N SER A 12 16.89 1.76 -4.85
CA SER A 12 16.91 2.88 -3.91
C SER A 12 18.26 3.03 -3.22
N LYS A 13 18.58 4.26 -2.84
CA LYS A 13 19.74 4.57 -1.99
C LYS A 13 19.55 4.22 -0.51
N LEU A 14 18.36 3.83 -0.06
CA LEU A 14 18.05 3.57 1.36
C LEU A 14 18.69 2.29 1.95
N GLY A 15 19.74 1.75 1.34
CA GLY A 15 20.50 0.60 1.87
C GLY A 15 19.84 -0.77 1.68
N CYS A 16 18.62 -0.82 1.13
CA CYS A 16 17.91 -2.06 0.76
C CYS A 16 17.87 -2.18 -0.77
N LYS A 17 18.53 -3.22 -1.31
CA LYS A 17 18.72 -3.42 -2.76
C LYS A 17 17.43 -3.84 -3.46
N GLU A 18 16.49 -4.37 -2.70
CA GLU A 18 15.17 -4.83 -3.14
C GLU A 18 14.22 -3.66 -3.40
N LEU A 19 14.47 -2.50 -2.80
CA LEU A 19 13.67 -1.30 -3.03
C LEU A 19 13.94 -0.75 -4.42
N LYS A 20 12.86 -0.55 -5.18
CA LYS A 20 12.87 0.21 -6.43
C LYS A 20 12.38 1.62 -6.18
N ILE A 21 12.58 2.51 -7.16
CA ILE A 21 12.20 3.92 -7.05
C ILE A 21 10.99 4.19 -7.95
N SER A 22 10.11 5.07 -7.50
CA SER A 22 9.09 5.70 -8.34
C SER A 22 9.19 7.23 -8.24
N THR A 23 8.44 7.94 -9.08
CA THR A 23 8.23 9.39 -8.90
C THR A 23 6.99 9.70 -8.04
N CYS A 24 6.29 8.67 -7.57
CA CYS A 24 5.08 8.77 -6.76
C CYS A 24 5.42 9.20 -5.33
N LYS A 25 5.60 10.51 -5.10
CA LYS A 25 5.93 11.04 -3.77
C LYS A 25 4.77 10.86 -2.80
N ILE A 26 5.03 10.16 -1.71
CA ILE A 26 4.08 9.94 -0.62
C ILE A 26 4.49 10.73 0.64
N THR A 27 3.51 11.03 1.49
CA THR A 27 3.78 11.44 2.87
C THR A 27 4.06 10.22 3.75
N LYS A 28 4.49 10.42 5.00
CA LYS A 28 4.66 9.32 5.96
C LYS A 28 3.38 8.49 6.17
N ALA A 29 2.20 9.08 5.98
CA ALA A 29 0.92 8.38 6.08
C ALA A 29 0.69 7.38 4.94
N GLY A 30 1.41 7.51 3.81
CA GLY A 30 1.31 6.59 2.67
C GLY A 30 2.20 5.35 2.77
N ILE A 31 3.00 5.22 3.84
CA ILE A 31 3.86 4.04 4.05
C ILE A 31 2.97 2.80 4.18
N GLY A 32 3.34 1.72 3.49
CA GLY A 32 2.55 0.50 3.48
C GLY A 32 1.34 0.55 2.54
N GLY A 33 1.03 1.71 1.97
CA GLY A 33 -0.02 1.87 0.97
C GLY A 33 0.33 1.18 -0.35
N PRO A 34 -0.67 0.77 -1.14
CA PRO A 34 -0.45 0.12 -2.41
C PRO A 34 0.12 1.09 -3.45
N LEU A 35 1.00 0.55 -4.30
CA LEU A 35 1.37 1.13 -5.57
C LEU A 35 0.68 0.31 -6.66
N ILE A 36 -0.13 0.97 -7.48
CA ILE A 36 -0.96 0.35 -8.53
C ILE A 36 -0.66 0.99 -9.88
N ASP A 37 -0.72 0.19 -10.95
CA ASP A 37 -0.68 0.72 -12.32
C ASP A 37 -2.07 1.17 -12.80
N PHE A 38 -2.13 1.71 -14.02
CA PHE A 38 -3.39 2.21 -14.61
C PHE A 38 -4.39 1.11 -14.94
N ASP A 39 -3.95 -0.15 -15.03
CA ASP A 39 -4.81 -1.31 -15.24
C ASP A 39 -5.32 -1.90 -13.91
N GLY A 40 -4.95 -1.28 -12.78
CA GLY A 40 -5.35 -1.72 -11.44
C GLY A 40 -4.49 -2.87 -10.90
N ASN A 41 -3.37 -3.21 -11.54
CA ASN A 41 -2.48 -4.25 -11.03
C ASN A 41 -1.67 -3.74 -9.85
N PHE A 42 -1.54 -4.58 -8.82
CA PHE A 42 -0.68 -4.31 -7.66
C PHE A 42 0.79 -4.50 -8.03
N ILE A 43 1.52 -3.39 -8.15
CA ILE A 43 2.94 -3.39 -8.53
C ILE A 43 3.88 -3.40 -7.33
N GLY A 44 3.42 -2.94 -6.16
CA GLY A 44 4.19 -3.00 -4.93
C GLY A 44 3.61 -2.18 -3.77
N MET A 45 4.43 -1.94 -2.76
CA MET A 45 4.03 -1.25 -1.53
C MET A 45 4.97 -0.06 -1.25
N ASN A 46 4.40 1.10 -0.97
CA ASN A 46 5.17 2.34 -0.84
C ASN A 46 5.99 2.41 0.46
N PHE A 47 7.20 2.96 0.34
CA PHE A 47 8.07 3.34 1.45
C PHE A 47 8.31 4.85 1.41
N TYR A 48 8.46 5.46 2.59
CA TYR A 48 8.77 6.87 2.69
C TYR A 48 10.29 7.07 2.61
N GLY A 49 10.72 7.94 1.70
CA GLY A 49 12.08 8.46 1.60
C GLY A 49 12.08 9.98 1.51
N LEU A 50 13.12 10.62 2.04
CA LEU A 50 13.25 12.09 2.00
C LEU A 50 13.59 12.60 0.59
N GLU A 51 14.50 11.92 -0.11
CA GLU A 51 14.99 12.32 -1.43
C GLU A 51 14.37 11.51 -2.59
N GLU A 52 13.96 10.28 -2.31
CA GLU A 52 13.43 9.32 -3.28
C GLU A 52 12.07 8.82 -2.80
N ALA A 53 11.23 8.31 -3.72
CA ALA A 53 9.98 7.63 -3.39
C ALA A 53 10.13 6.11 -3.63
N PRO A 54 10.75 5.38 -2.68
CA PRO A 54 11.00 3.96 -2.82
C PRO A 54 9.72 3.14 -2.63
N TYR A 55 9.72 1.94 -3.19
CA TYR A 55 8.67 0.95 -2.97
C TYR A 55 9.27 -0.46 -2.99
N ILE A 56 8.61 -1.40 -2.31
CA ILE A 56 8.92 -2.83 -2.42
C ILE A 56 8.10 -3.42 -3.57
N PRO A 57 8.73 -4.04 -4.58
CA PRO A 57 8.02 -4.70 -5.67
C PRO A 57 7.23 -5.94 -5.22
N VAL A 58 6.13 -6.23 -5.92
CA VAL A 58 5.22 -7.35 -5.61
C VAL A 58 5.90 -8.73 -5.56
N ASN A 59 6.92 -8.99 -6.39
CA ASN A 59 7.63 -10.28 -6.38
C ASN A 59 8.37 -10.54 -5.05
N ILE A 60 8.90 -9.49 -4.41
CA ILE A 60 9.54 -9.57 -3.09
C ILE A 60 8.47 -9.83 -2.02
N ILE A 61 7.35 -9.10 -2.08
CA ILE A 61 6.21 -9.28 -1.16
C ILE A 61 5.70 -10.73 -1.23
N GLN A 62 5.46 -11.26 -2.43
CA GLN A 62 5.01 -12.64 -2.62
C GLN A 62 6.00 -13.66 -2.07
N LYS A 63 7.31 -13.44 -2.23
CA LYS A 63 8.33 -14.33 -1.67
C LYS A 63 8.27 -14.37 -0.14
N VAL A 64 8.07 -13.22 0.49
CA VAL A 64 7.92 -13.12 1.96
C VAL A 64 6.63 -13.81 2.40
N LEU A 65 5.49 -13.54 1.75
CA LEU A 65 4.21 -14.14 2.09
C LEU A 65 4.19 -15.67 1.93
N LYS A 66 4.84 -16.21 0.89
CA LYS A 66 4.99 -17.66 0.72
C LYS A 66 5.68 -18.34 1.91
N ASN A 67 6.61 -17.65 2.58
CA ASN A 67 7.27 -18.19 3.77
C ASN A 67 6.35 -18.21 5.00
N PHE A 68 5.31 -17.38 5.02
CA PHE A 68 4.28 -17.42 6.07
C PHE A 68 3.26 -18.53 5.84
N ASP A 69 3.02 -18.91 4.59
CA ASP A 69 2.11 -19.99 4.20
C ASP A 69 2.76 -21.38 4.25
N ALA A 70 4.08 -21.44 3.98
CA ALA A 70 4.86 -22.64 4.25
C ALA A 70 4.72 -22.96 5.75
N GLN A 71 4.12 -24.11 6.06
CA GLN A 71 4.11 -24.65 7.41
C GLN A 71 5.53 -24.48 7.96
N GLY A 72 5.68 -23.79 9.09
CA GLY A 72 6.97 -23.75 9.77
C GLY A 72 7.41 -25.19 9.94
N THR A 73 8.40 -25.64 9.17
CA THR A 73 9.11 -26.88 9.47
C THR A 73 9.98 -26.56 10.66
N VAL A 74 9.35 -26.37 11.82
CA VAL A 74 10.00 -26.65 13.08
C VAL A 74 10.37 -28.11 13.01
N ALA A 75 11.66 -28.39 13.20
CA ALA A 75 12.08 -29.70 13.63
C ALA A 75 11.11 -30.11 14.75
N ARG A 76 10.59 -31.34 14.67
CA ARG A 76 9.72 -31.91 15.70
C ARG A 76 10.56 -32.11 16.96
N ASP A 77 10.78 -31.03 17.69
CA ASP A 77 11.09 -31.08 19.10
C ASP A 77 9.73 -30.98 19.80
N ASP A 78 9.47 -31.89 20.73
CA ASP A 78 8.17 -32.21 21.35
C ASP A 78 7.57 -31.09 22.25
N ASP A 79 7.73 -29.82 21.88
CA ASP A 79 7.15 -28.66 22.57
C ASP A 79 6.12 -27.98 21.64
N ASP A 80 4.86 -28.42 21.78
CA ASP A 80 3.71 -28.20 20.88
C ASP A 80 3.14 -26.77 20.90
N SER A 81 3.99 -25.75 20.92
CA SER A 81 3.54 -24.38 20.71
C SER A 81 4.38 -23.69 19.63
N PRO A 82 3.97 -23.76 18.35
CA PRO A 82 4.52 -22.82 17.39
C PRO A 82 4.17 -21.42 17.89
N ASN A 83 5.17 -20.56 18.10
CA ASN A 83 5.03 -19.13 18.39
C ASN A 83 4.41 -18.36 17.19
N ARG A 84 3.40 -18.95 16.53
CA ARG A 84 2.70 -18.42 15.39
C ARG A 84 1.53 -17.63 15.93
N TRP A 85 1.71 -16.31 15.98
CA TRP A 85 0.58 -15.41 16.20
C TRP A 85 -0.52 -15.78 15.19
N PRO A 86 -1.75 -16.09 15.64
CA PRO A 86 -2.84 -16.41 14.72
C PRO A 86 -3.12 -15.15 13.90
N VAL A 87 -2.60 -15.10 12.67
CA VAL A 87 -2.90 -14.00 11.74
C VAL A 87 -4.39 -14.10 11.43
N PRO A 88 -5.22 -13.10 11.81
CA PRO A 88 -6.64 -13.14 11.51
C PRO A 88 -6.86 -13.23 10.00
N LYS A 89 -8.00 -13.82 9.59
CA LYS A 89 -8.39 -13.79 8.17
C LYS A 89 -8.42 -12.33 7.70
N PRO A 90 -7.77 -11.99 6.57
CA PRO A 90 -7.83 -10.64 6.04
C PRO A 90 -9.29 -10.26 5.79
N PHE A 91 -9.70 -9.08 6.27
CA PHE A 91 -11.01 -8.52 6.00
C PHE A 91 -10.86 -7.01 5.81
N TRP A 92 -11.63 -6.46 4.87
CA TRP A 92 -11.62 -5.03 4.59
C TRP A 92 -12.54 -4.32 5.59
N CYS A 93 -11.98 -3.38 6.35
CA CYS A 93 -12.72 -2.47 7.20
C CYS A 93 -12.72 -1.09 6.56
N TYR A 94 -13.88 -0.63 6.08
CA TYR A 94 -14.06 0.77 5.78
C TYR A 94 -14.30 1.53 7.09
N PRO A 95 -13.42 2.46 7.50
CA PRO A 95 -13.70 3.30 8.66
C PRO A 95 -14.92 4.17 8.36
N LYS A 96 -15.84 4.30 9.32
CA LYS A 96 -17.09 5.07 9.18
C LYS A 96 -16.89 6.53 8.73
N TRP A 97 -15.69 7.10 8.91
CA TRP A 97 -15.35 8.45 8.45
C TRP A 97 -15.30 8.59 6.92
N HIS A 98 -15.10 7.49 6.18
CA HIS A 98 -15.11 7.50 4.71
C HIS A 98 -16.49 7.86 4.13
N GLU A 99 -17.58 7.51 4.84
CA GLU A 99 -18.95 7.85 4.45
C GLU A 99 -19.24 9.36 4.60
N LEU A 100 -18.49 10.06 5.46
CA LEU A 100 -18.66 11.51 5.71
C LEU A 100 -17.92 12.36 4.67
N GLU A 101 -16.71 11.95 4.26
CA GLU A 101 -15.91 12.70 3.28
C GLU A 101 -16.48 12.61 1.87
N GLU A 102 -16.98 11.43 1.45
CA GLU A 102 -17.65 11.30 0.15
C GLU A 102 -18.89 12.21 0.07
N GLY A 103 -19.71 12.26 1.13
CA GLY A 103 -20.90 13.12 1.17
C GLY A 103 -20.58 14.63 1.05
N ILE A 104 -19.50 15.08 1.66
CA ILE A 104 -19.06 16.48 1.62
C ILE A 104 -18.52 16.85 0.24
N ASP A 105 -17.72 15.97 -0.38
CA ASP A 105 -17.13 16.22 -1.71
C ASP A 105 -18.22 16.30 -2.80
N VAL A 106 -19.25 15.43 -2.73
CA VAL A 106 -20.38 15.49 -3.67
C VAL A 106 -21.20 16.76 -3.48
N GLU A 107 -21.39 17.24 -2.24
CA GLU A 107 -22.11 18.49 -1.96
C GLU A 107 -21.35 19.71 -2.45
N GLU A 108 -20.03 19.79 -2.23
CA GLU A 108 -19.19 20.87 -2.76
C GLU A 108 -19.18 20.89 -4.29
N GLU A 109 -19.12 19.72 -4.94
CA GLU A 109 -19.18 19.62 -6.40
C GLU A 109 -20.57 20.02 -6.95
N ILE A 110 -21.66 19.64 -6.27
CA ILE A 110 -23.02 20.10 -6.61
C ILE A 110 -23.16 21.62 -6.46
N ILE A 111 -22.60 22.22 -5.40
CA ILE A 111 -22.62 23.68 -5.19
C ILE A 111 -21.84 24.38 -6.30
N TYR A 112 -20.64 23.89 -6.61
CA TYR A 112 -19.80 24.42 -7.68
C TYR A 112 -20.51 24.37 -9.05
N GLN A 113 -21.13 23.25 -9.41
CA GLN A 113 -21.88 23.12 -10.67
C GLN A 113 -23.13 24.02 -10.71
N ARG A 114 -23.80 24.21 -9.57
CA ARG A 114 -25.00 25.07 -9.48
C ARG A 114 -24.66 26.55 -9.62
N GLN A 115 -23.50 26.99 -9.11
CA GLN A 115 -22.99 28.35 -9.29
C GLN A 115 -22.59 28.64 -10.75
N ARG A 116 -22.06 27.64 -11.47
CA ARG A 116 -21.71 27.76 -12.89
C ARG A 116 -22.90 27.90 -13.84
N GLN A 117 -24.08 27.43 -13.46
CA GLN A 117 -25.30 27.54 -14.29
C GLN A 117 -26.06 28.86 -14.10
N GLN A 118 -25.58 29.75 -13.21
CA GLN A 118 -26.20 31.06 -12.94
C GLN A 118 -25.48 32.23 -13.64
N PHE A 119 -24.53 31.94 -14.54
CA PHE A 119 -23.86 32.90 -15.43
C PHE A 119 -23.95 32.45 -16.88
#